data_AF-A0A9P6NVW2-F1
#
_entry.id   AF-A0A9P6NVW2-F1
#
_cell.length_a   1.000
_cell.length_b   1.000
_cell.length_c   1.000
_cell.angle_alpha   90.00
_cell.angle_beta   90.00
_cell.angle_gamma   90.00
#
_symmetry.space_group_name_H-M   'P 1'
#
loop_
_entity.id
_entity.type
_entity.pdbx_description
1 polymer ?
#
loop_
_entity_poly.entity_id
_entity_poly.type
_entity_poly.pdbx_seq_one_letter_code
_entity_poly.pdbx_strand_id
1 'polypeptide(L)'
;MSTLLQSRIFSYAFIAVWLVQAAWLHPYYEPNETYRTWRLAIAPLIIYLALTTQSTRLLQPLEDFMIINYSVVAIPTFHIVCSVIQYAFHRGPVLKSDGGRKQKSEPVFQTVSKPTKSESANPTCSDSTQVVKNSQKFKSSSKATIAGKLAKVKASKLTTSDWAIRDKGGNPPSWAELTKWSLGLALSPRCLEYTWAPPASVLSRGPRKSVTWFVLEEVVRLINHQIFLIFCGIFALPATQHPSGVHGYLTEVYGIPDSAGLRYISPYLLMGTYGAIALHALSLIGSFWNLVEVVWFTLASRLLPKEWAPRKFDTTLYPTLFNNPNFRTSLTEFWGKGWHCIFRRDFMHAGAGPAAKLASPLGKKASSLAGVLGAMLMSGIMHEWGLIAIWPEMDYTFQTTKFFFMCGVGMVIEQIFQVITGYKVSGNLGRIWLAGWIAWWSRGLMRVWLARGIGKSGIRTPCEYTDWSWARYSIPLGPMLPDRILDFFSFSYA
;
A
#
# COMPACT_ATOMS: atom_id res chain seq x y z
N MET A 1 -27.31 26.22 -9.16
CA MET A 1 -26.21 25.24 -9.35
C MET A 1 -24.96 25.60 -8.55
N SER A 2 -24.56 26.88 -8.47
CA SER A 2 -23.44 27.35 -7.62
C SER A 2 -23.63 27.08 -6.12
N THR A 3 -24.84 27.30 -5.59
CA THR A 3 -25.18 27.05 -4.18
C THR A 3 -25.17 25.57 -3.81
N LEU A 4 -25.58 24.69 -4.73
CA LEU A 4 -25.51 23.24 -4.55
C LEU A 4 -24.07 22.73 -4.60
N LEU A 5 -23.23 23.24 -5.52
CA LEU A 5 -21.81 22.88 -5.58
C LEU A 5 -21.03 23.32 -4.33
N GLN A 6 -21.44 24.42 -3.71
CA GLN A 6 -20.85 24.91 -2.46
C GLN A 6 -21.25 24.08 -1.23
N SER A 7 -22.25 23.19 -1.34
CA SER A 7 -22.62 22.31 -0.24
C SER A 7 -21.49 21.32 0.06
N ARG A 8 -21.06 21.29 1.33
CA ARG A 8 -20.11 20.29 1.84
C ARG A 8 -20.62 18.86 1.64
N ILE A 9 -21.94 18.63 1.69
CA ILE A 9 -22.55 17.31 1.45
C ILE A 9 -22.44 16.93 -0.03
N PHE A 10 -22.78 17.87 -0.92
CA PHE A 10 -22.69 17.63 -2.38
C PHE A 10 -21.25 17.37 -2.83
N SER A 11 -20.27 17.91 -2.10
CA SER A 11 -18.84 17.67 -2.34
C SER A 11 -18.45 16.18 -2.24
N TYR A 12 -19.32 15.31 -1.70
CA TYR A 12 -19.12 13.86 -1.63
C TYR A 12 -20.11 13.06 -2.48
N ALA A 13 -20.93 13.70 -3.31
CA ALA A 13 -21.95 13.03 -4.13
C ALA A 13 -21.36 11.96 -5.07
N PHE A 14 -20.11 12.14 -5.51
CA PHE A 14 -19.39 11.16 -6.33
C PHE A 14 -19.25 9.79 -5.65
N ILE A 15 -19.23 9.73 -4.31
CA ILE A 15 -19.12 8.46 -3.56
C ILE A 15 -20.35 7.59 -3.81
N ALA A 16 -21.56 8.16 -3.74
CA ALA A 16 -22.78 7.40 -3.98
C ALA A 16 -22.82 6.83 -5.41
N VAL A 17 -22.46 7.65 -6.39
CA VAL A 17 -22.41 7.25 -7.80
C VAL A 17 -21.32 6.18 -8.05
N TRP A 18 -20.16 6.32 -7.39
CA TRP A 18 -19.09 5.33 -7.44
C TRP A 18 -19.50 3.99 -6.82
N LEU A 19 -20.23 3.99 -5.71
CA LEU A 19 -20.76 2.76 -5.09
C LEU A 19 -21.79 2.07 -5.98
N VAL A 20 -22.59 2.82 -6.75
CA VAL A 20 -23.48 2.24 -7.78
C VAL A 20 -22.66 1.61 -8.91
N GLN A 21 -21.60 2.27 -9.37
CA GLN A 21 -20.69 1.69 -10.38
C GLN A 21 -20.05 0.38 -9.87
N ALA A 22 -19.69 0.33 -8.59
CA ALA A 22 -19.19 -0.87 -7.92
C ALA A 22 -20.27 -1.96 -7.75
N ALA A 23 -21.54 -1.60 -7.58
CA ALA A 23 -22.64 -2.56 -7.47
C ALA A 23 -22.79 -3.37 -8.76
N TRP A 24 -22.60 -2.74 -9.92
CA TRP A 24 -22.63 -3.40 -11.23
C TRP A 24 -21.46 -4.34 -11.51
N LEU A 25 -20.46 -4.40 -10.61
CA LEU A 25 -19.42 -5.43 -10.62
C LEU A 25 -19.82 -6.70 -9.86
N HIS A 26 -21.00 -6.72 -9.24
CA HIS A 26 -21.51 -7.90 -8.54
C HIS A 26 -21.59 -9.10 -9.50
N PRO A 27 -21.27 -10.34 -9.07
CA PRO A 27 -21.28 -11.53 -9.92
C PRO A 27 -22.60 -11.78 -10.67
N TYR A 28 -23.71 -11.27 -10.14
CA TYR A 28 -25.02 -11.31 -10.81
C TYR A 28 -25.08 -10.45 -12.09
N TYR A 29 -24.48 -9.25 -12.07
CA TYR A 29 -24.53 -8.30 -13.19
C TYR A 29 -23.35 -8.47 -14.16
N GLU A 30 -22.23 -9.00 -13.67
CA GLU A 30 -20.98 -9.18 -14.42
C GLU A 30 -21.14 -9.90 -15.78
N PRO A 31 -21.97 -10.95 -15.94
CA PRO A 31 -22.14 -11.63 -17.22
C PRO A 31 -22.91 -10.83 -18.27
N ASN A 32 -23.62 -9.77 -17.87
CA ASN A 32 -24.46 -8.98 -18.75
C ASN A 32 -23.70 -7.74 -19.24
N GLU A 33 -23.46 -7.68 -20.55
CA GLU A 33 -22.69 -6.60 -21.18
C GLU A 33 -23.31 -5.21 -21.05
N THR A 34 -24.64 -5.12 -20.86
CA THR A 34 -25.32 -3.84 -20.63
C THR A 34 -24.71 -3.14 -19.41
N TYR A 35 -24.52 -3.83 -18.29
CA TYR A 35 -23.93 -3.24 -17.07
C TYR A 35 -22.47 -2.83 -17.26
N ARG A 36 -21.73 -3.46 -18.18
CA ARG A 36 -20.41 -2.96 -18.60
C ARG A 36 -20.53 -1.59 -19.27
N THR A 37 -21.48 -1.42 -20.18
CA THR A 37 -21.75 -0.13 -20.84
C THR A 37 -22.17 0.94 -19.82
N TRP A 38 -23.05 0.61 -18.87
CA TRP A 38 -23.46 1.55 -17.81
C TRP A 38 -22.28 1.99 -16.93
N ARG A 39 -21.41 1.04 -16.52
CA ARG A 39 -20.18 1.36 -15.76
C ARG A 39 -19.24 2.30 -16.51
N LEU A 40 -19.14 2.14 -17.83
CA LEU A 40 -18.33 3.01 -18.69
C LEU A 40 -18.99 4.39 -18.86
N ALA A 41 -20.30 4.44 -19.07
CA ALA A 41 -21.05 5.67 -19.29
C ALA A 41 -21.06 6.61 -18.06
N ILE A 42 -21.09 6.04 -16.85
CA ILE A 42 -21.12 6.83 -15.61
C ILE A 42 -19.73 7.28 -15.14
N ALA A 43 -18.65 6.68 -15.65
CA ALA A 43 -17.29 6.97 -15.21
C ALA A 43 -16.87 8.44 -15.39
N PRO A 44 -17.13 9.12 -16.53
CA PRO A 44 -16.81 10.53 -16.70
C PRO A 44 -17.52 11.43 -15.68
N LEU A 45 -18.77 11.12 -15.33
CA LEU A 45 -19.53 11.87 -14.32
C LEU A 45 -18.88 11.76 -12.94
N ILE A 46 -18.49 10.55 -12.53
CA ILE A 46 -17.85 10.33 -11.23
C ILE A 46 -16.52 11.07 -11.16
N ILE A 47 -15.70 10.97 -12.21
CA ILE A 47 -14.40 11.66 -12.29
C ILE A 47 -14.62 13.18 -12.24
N TYR A 48 -15.55 13.71 -13.03
CA TYR A 48 -15.88 15.14 -13.02
C TYR A 48 -16.27 15.61 -11.62
N LEU A 49 -17.20 14.93 -10.95
CA LEU A 49 -17.65 15.29 -9.61
C LEU A 49 -16.51 15.20 -8.59
N ALA A 50 -15.70 14.14 -8.62
CA ALA A 50 -14.59 13.95 -7.69
C ALA A 50 -13.52 15.04 -7.83
N LEU A 51 -13.19 15.42 -9.07
CA LEU A 51 -12.16 16.42 -9.34
C LEU A 51 -12.64 17.85 -9.06
N THR A 52 -13.85 18.21 -9.51
CA THR A 52 -14.40 19.57 -9.35
C THR A 52 -14.73 19.94 -7.91
N THR A 53 -15.01 18.95 -7.06
CA THR A 53 -15.30 19.15 -5.63
C THR A 53 -14.07 18.91 -4.74
N GLN A 54 -12.87 18.76 -5.29
CA GLN A 54 -11.68 18.50 -4.48
C GLN A 54 -11.32 19.69 -3.59
N SER A 55 -11.30 20.90 -4.15
CA SER A 55 -10.93 22.12 -3.41
C SER A 55 -11.92 22.44 -2.28
N THR A 56 -13.20 22.12 -2.45
CA THR A 56 -14.25 22.34 -1.44
C THR A 56 -14.16 21.39 -0.25
N ARG A 57 -13.40 20.29 -0.38
CA ARG A 57 -13.17 19.30 0.69
C ARG A 57 -11.93 19.59 1.54
N LEU A 58 -11.08 20.53 1.12
CA LEU A 58 -9.87 20.89 1.86
C LEU A 58 -10.19 21.61 3.18
N LEU A 59 -9.35 21.36 4.18
CA LEU A 59 -9.31 22.05 5.46
C LEU A 59 -8.30 23.20 5.39
N GLN A 60 -8.61 24.30 6.08
CA GLN A 60 -7.83 25.54 6.08
C GLN A 60 -7.31 25.86 7.48
N PRO A 61 -6.12 26.48 7.63
CA PRO A 61 -5.14 26.83 6.58
C PRO A 61 -4.48 25.60 5.92
N LEU A 62 -4.11 25.70 4.64
CA LEU A 62 -3.59 24.56 3.85
C LEU A 62 -2.27 24.02 4.39
N GLU A 63 -1.41 24.90 4.92
CA GLU A 63 -0.09 24.60 5.45
C GLU A 63 -0.17 23.71 6.68
N ASP A 64 -1.06 24.06 7.62
CA ASP A 64 -1.24 23.34 8.87
C ASP A 64 -1.91 22.00 8.61
N PHE A 65 -2.92 21.99 7.75
CA PHE A 65 -3.68 20.79 7.41
C PHE A 65 -3.07 20.01 6.24
N MET A 66 -1.84 20.29 5.83
CA MET A 66 -1.20 19.68 4.65
C MET A 66 -1.27 18.15 4.70
N ILE A 67 -0.83 17.53 5.81
CA ILE A 67 -0.79 16.07 5.95
C ILE A 67 -2.21 15.48 5.93
N ILE A 68 -3.17 16.14 6.59
CA ILE A 68 -4.56 15.68 6.64
C ILE A 68 -5.17 15.77 5.24
N ASN A 69 -5.14 16.94 4.61
CA ASN A 69 -5.64 17.16 3.26
C ASN A 69 -5.02 16.18 2.25
N TYR A 70 -3.72 15.95 2.37
CA TYR A 70 -2.99 14.98 1.55
C TYR A 70 -3.55 13.57 1.72
N SER A 71 -3.64 13.09 2.95
CA SER A 71 -4.03 11.72 3.25
C SER A 71 -5.53 11.44 3.13
N VAL A 72 -6.41 12.40 3.42
CA VAL A 72 -7.87 12.17 3.50
C VAL A 72 -8.66 12.77 2.33
N VAL A 73 -8.10 13.73 1.60
CA VAL A 73 -8.77 14.36 0.45
C VAL A 73 -8.08 14.03 -0.86
N ALA A 74 -6.80 14.39 -1.00
CA ALA A 74 -6.11 14.33 -2.28
C ALA A 74 -5.82 12.89 -2.75
N ILE A 75 -5.18 12.08 -1.91
CA ILE A 75 -4.83 10.69 -2.24
C ILE A 75 -6.08 9.81 -2.42
N PRO A 76 -7.12 9.88 -1.56
CA PRO A 76 -8.36 9.15 -1.81
C PRO A 76 -9.06 9.57 -3.11
N THR A 77 -9.03 10.85 -3.48
CA THR A 77 -9.60 11.29 -4.77
C THR A 77 -8.85 10.67 -5.95
N PHE A 78 -7.51 10.65 -5.91
CA PHE A 78 -6.70 9.96 -6.91
C PHE A 78 -7.04 8.45 -7.00
N HIS A 79 -7.12 7.78 -5.85
CA HIS A 79 -7.47 6.36 -5.76
C HIS A 79 -8.86 6.09 -6.36
N ILE A 80 -9.83 6.95 -6.09
CA ILE A 80 -11.19 6.82 -6.62
C ILE A 80 -11.21 7.01 -8.13
N VAL A 81 -10.49 7.99 -8.67
CA VAL A 81 -10.34 8.14 -10.14
C VAL A 81 -9.75 6.87 -10.77
N CYS A 82 -8.68 6.33 -10.19
CA CYS A 82 -8.08 5.07 -10.65
C CYS A 82 -9.06 3.90 -10.56
N SER A 83 -9.81 3.81 -9.46
CA SER A 83 -10.80 2.75 -9.23
C SER A 83 -11.98 2.86 -10.20
N VAL A 84 -12.45 4.06 -10.51
CA VAL A 84 -13.53 4.32 -11.47
C VAL A 84 -13.13 3.87 -12.87
N ILE A 85 -11.90 4.17 -13.30
CA ILE A 85 -11.35 3.73 -14.58
C ILE A 85 -11.21 2.20 -14.57
N GLN A 86 -10.64 1.63 -13.50
CA GLN A 86 -10.50 0.19 -13.36
C GLN A 86 -11.87 -0.51 -13.45
N TYR A 87 -12.87 0.01 -12.74
CA TYR A 87 -14.23 -0.53 -12.77
C TYR A 87 -14.77 -0.39 -14.19
N ALA A 88 -14.78 0.79 -14.80
CA ALA A 88 -15.29 1.00 -16.16
C ALA A 88 -14.76 -0.04 -17.19
N PHE A 89 -13.47 -0.37 -17.13
CA PHE A 89 -12.82 -1.29 -18.07
C PHE A 89 -12.72 -2.74 -17.60
N HIS A 90 -13.16 -3.08 -16.38
CA HIS A 90 -13.02 -4.44 -15.87
C HIS A 90 -13.83 -5.45 -16.68
N ARG A 91 -13.22 -6.61 -16.91
CA ARG A 91 -13.78 -7.79 -17.58
C ARG A 91 -13.49 -9.05 -16.78
N GLY A 92 -14.46 -9.95 -16.74
CA GLY A 92 -14.34 -11.23 -16.06
C GLY A 92 -14.55 -11.13 -14.54
N PRO A 93 -14.27 -12.23 -13.82
CA PRO A 93 -14.64 -12.36 -12.42
C PRO A 93 -13.85 -11.42 -11.51
N VAL A 94 -14.59 -10.74 -10.64
CA VAL A 94 -14.01 -9.87 -9.61
C VAL A 94 -13.47 -10.68 -8.44
N LEU A 95 -14.13 -11.77 -8.07
CA LEU A 95 -13.71 -12.66 -6.98
C LEU A 95 -12.67 -13.68 -7.44
N LYS A 96 -11.71 -13.99 -6.58
CA LYS A 96 -10.82 -15.14 -6.81
C LYS A 96 -11.60 -16.44 -6.68
N SER A 97 -11.36 -17.39 -7.59
CA SER A 97 -11.89 -18.75 -7.47
C SER A 97 -11.10 -19.57 -6.44
N ASP A 98 -11.81 -20.29 -5.56
CA ASP A 98 -11.22 -21.11 -4.47
C ASP A 98 -10.35 -22.29 -4.99
N GLY A 99 -10.37 -22.59 -6.29
CA GLY A 99 -9.56 -23.64 -6.95
C GLY A 99 -8.09 -23.27 -7.20
N GLY A 100 -7.66 -22.05 -6.90
CA GLY A 100 -6.31 -21.53 -7.18
C GLY A 100 -5.19 -22.00 -6.24
N ARG A 101 -5.36 -23.08 -5.47
CA ARG A 101 -4.25 -23.66 -4.66
C ARG A 101 -3.10 -24.22 -5.50
N LYS A 102 -3.24 -24.25 -6.83
CA LYS A 102 -2.15 -24.38 -7.81
C LYS A 102 -2.45 -23.54 -9.04
N GLN A 103 -2.27 -22.22 -8.97
CA GLN A 103 -2.20 -21.44 -10.20
C GLN A 103 -0.90 -21.83 -10.92
N LYS A 104 -1.02 -22.54 -12.05
CA LYS A 104 -0.02 -22.43 -13.12
C LYS A 104 0.00 -20.95 -13.49
N SER A 105 1.11 -20.31 -13.18
CA SER A 105 1.40 -18.93 -13.53
C SER A 105 1.28 -18.73 -15.04
N GLU A 106 0.30 -17.93 -15.48
CA GLU A 106 0.51 -17.12 -16.67
C GLU A 106 1.52 -16.01 -16.28
N PRO A 107 2.63 -15.87 -17.00
CA PRO A 107 3.74 -15.06 -16.54
C PRO A 107 3.47 -13.58 -16.87
N VAL A 108 2.76 -12.91 -15.98
CA VAL A 108 2.85 -11.45 -15.88
C VAL A 108 3.80 -11.20 -14.71
N PHE A 109 5.09 -11.10 -15.05
CA PHE A 109 6.24 -10.89 -14.15
C PHE A 109 6.60 -12.08 -13.23
N GLN A 110 7.30 -13.06 -13.79
CA GLN A 110 8.23 -13.89 -13.01
C GLN A 110 9.67 -13.46 -13.31
N THR A 111 10.38 -13.09 -12.25
CA THR A 111 11.85 -13.17 -12.17
C THR A 111 12.30 -14.53 -12.70
N VAL A 112 13.16 -14.51 -13.71
CA VAL A 112 13.82 -15.70 -14.24
C VAL A 112 14.70 -16.29 -13.12
N SER A 113 14.25 -17.40 -12.54
CA SER A 113 15.11 -18.34 -11.82
C SER A 113 14.52 -19.73 -11.92
N LYS A 114 15.02 -20.51 -12.88
CA LYS A 114 15.09 -21.97 -12.80
C LYS A 114 16.55 -22.37 -13.09
N PRO A 115 17.16 -23.27 -12.31
CA PRO A 115 18.47 -23.81 -12.62
C PRO A 115 18.29 -24.86 -13.72
N THR A 116 18.96 -24.68 -14.85
CA THR A 116 19.00 -25.68 -15.92
C THR A 116 20.09 -26.69 -15.58
N LYS A 117 19.70 -27.96 -15.53
CA LYS A 117 20.60 -29.13 -15.48
C LYS A 117 21.57 -29.08 -16.66
N SER A 118 22.85 -29.21 -16.38
CA SER A 118 23.90 -29.45 -17.38
C SER A 118 24.35 -30.92 -17.30
N GLU A 119 24.11 -31.67 -18.37
CA GLU A 119 24.84 -32.85 -18.82
C GLU A 119 24.96 -32.65 -20.35
N SER A 120 26.07 -32.85 -21.06
CA SER A 120 27.23 -33.72 -20.85
C SER A 120 28.39 -33.30 -21.79
N ALA A 121 29.64 -33.44 -21.34
CA ALA A 121 30.77 -33.99 -22.12
C ALA A 121 32.00 -34.24 -21.21
N ASN A 122 32.43 -35.51 -21.17
CA ASN A 122 33.56 -36.12 -20.44
C ASN A 122 34.90 -35.97 -21.20
N PRO A 123 36.04 -36.58 -20.77
CA PRO A 123 36.67 -36.65 -19.42
C PRO A 123 38.21 -36.45 -19.48
N THR A 124 38.91 -36.28 -18.34
CA THR A 124 40.22 -36.95 -18.08
C THR A 124 40.74 -36.78 -16.64
N CYS A 125 41.15 -37.93 -16.06
CA CYS A 125 42.13 -38.21 -14.99
C CYS A 125 42.04 -37.47 -13.64
N SER A 126 42.23 -38.10 -12.47
CA SER A 126 42.70 -39.44 -12.11
C SER A 126 42.38 -39.71 -10.62
N ASP A 127 42.17 -40.99 -10.31
CA ASP A 127 42.46 -41.72 -9.05
C ASP A 127 42.13 -41.09 -7.69
N SER A 128 41.19 -41.71 -6.96
CA SER A 128 41.58 -42.68 -5.91
C SER A 128 40.38 -43.37 -5.23
N THR A 129 40.35 -44.70 -5.39
CA THR A 129 40.24 -45.69 -4.30
C THR A 129 38.89 -45.90 -3.58
N GLN A 130 38.20 -46.97 -4.01
CA GLN A 130 37.59 -48.07 -3.21
C GLN A 130 36.38 -47.81 -2.28
N VAL A 131 35.43 -48.72 -2.01
CA VAL A 131 35.02 -50.08 -2.46
C VAL A 131 33.64 -50.38 -1.79
N VAL A 132 32.92 -51.37 -2.33
CA VAL A 132 31.73 -52.11 -1.83
C VAL A 132 30.32 -51.57 -2.11
N LYS A 133 29.65 -52.26 -3.05
CA LYS A 133 28.19 -52.47 -3.11
C LYS A 133 27.76 -53.46 -2.03
N ASN A 134 26.58 -53.27 -1.42
CA ASN A 134 25.74 -54.43 -1.10
C ASN A 134 24.25 -54.09 -1.13
N SER A 135 23.52 -54.92 -1.87
CA SER A 135 22.06 -54.95 -1.94
C SER A 135 21.55 -55.87 -0.84
N GLN A 136 20.48 -55.49 -0.13
CA GLN A 136 19.57 -56.48 0.44
C GLN A 136 18.12 -55.98 0.40
N LYS A 137 17.29 -56.78 -0.28
CA LYS A 137 15.83 -56.79 -0.18
C LYS A 137 15.42 -57.36 1.18
N PHE A 138 14.40 -56.79 1.80
CA PHE A 138 13.50 -57.54 2.69
C PHE A 138 12.05 -57.06 2.50
N LYS A 139 11.14 -58.02 2.30
CA LYS A 139 9.68 -57.86 2.14
C LYS A 139 8.98 -57.99 3.51
N SER A 140 7.89 -57.26 3.72
CA SER A 140 6.57 -57.72 4.24
C SER A 140 5.79 -56.49 4.75
N SER A 141 4.62 -56.16 4.19
CA SER A 141 3.27 -56.70 4.44
C SER A 141 2.51 -55.92 5.53
N SER A 142 1.27 -55.59 5.21
CA SER A 142 0.19 -55.16 6.11
C SER A 142 0.24 -53.74 6.70
N LYS A 143 -0.36 -52.77 5.96
CA LYS A 143 -1.14 -51.63 6.51
C LYS A 143 -1.85 -50.79 5.41
N ALA A 144 -2.21 -51.40 4.28
CA ALA A 144 -2.75 -50.68 3.12
C ALA A 144 -4.30 -50.52 3.09
N THR A 145 -5.06 -51.06 4.06
CA THR A 145 -6.52 -51.16 3.89
C THR A 145 -7.36 -50.31 4.86
N ILE A 146 -6.74 -49.52 5.75
CA ILE A 146 -7.47 -48.63 6.68
C ILE A 146 -7.37 -47.14 6.27
N ALA A 147 -6.39 -46.76 5.44
CA ALA A 147 -6.22 -45.38 4.97
C ALA A 147 -7.24 -44.96 3.89
N GLY A 148 -7.92 -45.91 3.24
CA GLY A 148 -8.87 -45.65 2.15
C GLY A 148 -10.28 -45.24 2.58
N LYS A 149 -10.66 -45.44 3.85
CA LYS A 149 -12.02 -45.12 4.36
C LYS A 149 -12.07 -43.90 5.29
N LEU A 150 -10.94 -43.42 5.82
CA LEU A 150 -10.87 -42.16 6.59
C LEU A 150 -10.71 -40.90 5.71
N ALA A 151 -10.35 -41.04 4.43
CA ALA A 151 -10.22 -39.92 3.50
C ALA A 151 -11.56 -39.42 2.93
N LYS A 152 -12.69 -40.01 3.34
CA LYS A 152 -14.03 -39.69 2.82
C LYS A 152 -14.93 -38.94 3.81
N VAL A 153 -14.41 -38.50 4.96
CA VAL A 153 -15.16 -37.72 5.96
C VAL A 153 -14.37 -36.45 6.30
N LYS A 154 -15.01 -35.29 6.05
CA LYS A 154 -14.54 -33.91 6.27
C LYS A 154 -13.49 -33.35 5.29
N ALA A 155 -13.74 -33.51 3.99
CA ALA A 155 -13.59 -32.35 3.09
C ALA A 155 -14.84 -31.47 3.23
N SER A 156 -15.00 -30.81 4.38
CA SER A 156 -15.99 -29.74 4.49
C SER A 156 -15.56 -28.66 3.52
N LYS A 157 -16.37 -28.46 2.48
CA LYS A 157 -16.38 -27.25 1.64
C LYS A 157 -16.23 -26.03 2.54
N LEU A 158 -15.03 -25.48 2.64
CA LEU A 158 -14.81 -24.17 3.20
C LEU A 158 -14.74 -23.23 2.01
N THR A 159 -15.92 -22.95 1.44
CA THR A 159 -16.11 -21.89 0.45
C THR A 159 -15.75 -20.58 1.13
N THR A 160 -14.69 -19.91 0.68
CA THR A 160 -14.21 -18.66 1.28
C THR A 160 -14.82 -17.42 0.63
N SER A 161 -15.71 -17.57 -0.36
CA SER A 161 -16.59 -16.49 -0.82
C SER A 161 -18.03 -16.75 -0.38
N ASP A 162 -18.52 -16.02 0.64
CA ASP A 162 -19.96 -15.96 1.00
C ASP A 162 -20.81 -15.36 -0.12
N TRP A 163 -20.18 -14.70 -1.09
CA TRP A 163 -20.77 -14.35 -2.37
C TRP A 163 -20.95 -15.64 -3.17
N ALA A 164 -22.09 -16.31 -3.00
CA ALA A 164 -22.44 -17.43 -3.85
C ALA A 164 -22.38 -16.95 -5.31
N ILE A 165 -21.61 -17.65 -6.14
CA ILE A 165 -21.66 -17.47 -7.59
C ILE A 165 -23.10 -17.85 -7.97
N ARG A 166 -23.97 -16.85 -8.14
CA ARG A 166 -25.37 -17.08 -8.51
C ARG A 166 -25.37 -17.64 -9.94
N ASP A 167 -25.99 -18.79 -10.13
CA ASP A 167 -26.23 -19.34 -11.47
C ASP A 167 -27.11 -18.37 -12.27
N LYS A 168 -26.91 -18.35 -13.60
CA LYS A 168 -27.74 -17.57 -14.52
C LYS A 168 -29.21 -17.96 -14.31
N GLY A 169 -30.04 -17.02 -13.84
CA GLY A 169 -31.48 -17.22 -13.60
C GLY A 169 -31.94 -17.13 -12.14
N GLY A 170 -31.04 -16.89 -11.18
CA GLY A 170 -31.43 -16.58 -9.80
C GLY A 170 -32.14 -15.23 -9.64
N ASN A 171 -32.79 -15.01 -8.50
CA ASN A 171 -33.37 -13.71 -8.14
C ASN A 171 -32.32 -12.58 -8.22
N PRO A 172 -32.71 -11.31 -8.40
CA PRO A 172 -31.78 -10.20 -8.25
C PRO A 172 -31.21 -10.14 -6.82
N PRO A 173 -29.99 -9.60 -6.62
CA PRO A 173 -29.45 -9.35 -5.30
C PRO A 173 -30.29 -8.30 -4.57
N SER A 174 -30.41 -8.42 -3.24
CA SER A 174 -31.12 -7.41 -2.46
C SER A 174 -30.28 -6.12 -2.35
N TRP A 175 -30.91 -5.02 -1.97
CA TRP A 175 -30.20 -3.76 -1.72
C TRP A 175 -29.12 -3.92 -0.64
N ALA A 176 -29.40 -4.69 0.42
CA ALA A 176 -28.42 -4.97 1.47
C ALA A 176 -27.20 -5.75 0.94
N GLU A 177 -27.41 -6.73 0.05
CA GLU A 177 -26.33 -7.47 -0.61
C GLU A 177 -25.47 -6.55 -1.47
N LEU A 178 -26.10 -5.70 -2.30
CA LEU A 178 -25.39 -4.74 -3.15
C LEU A 178 -24.62 -3.71 -2.34
N THR A 179 -25.20 -3.18 -1.25
CA THR A 179 -24.51 -2.26 -0.37
C THR A 179 -23.27 -2.89 0.26
N LYS A 180 -23.39 -4.12 0.81
CA LYS A 180 -22.25 -4.85 1.38
C LYS A 180 -21.17 -5.13 0.32
N TRP A 181 -21.57 -5.47 -0.90
CA TRP A 181 -20.67 -5.72 -2.01
C TRP A 181 -19.88 -4.45 -2.38
N SER A 182 -20.59 -3.36 -2.65
CA SER A 182 -19.98 -2.10 -3.07
C SER A 182 -19.06 -1.53 -1.99
N LEU A 183 -19.48 -1.57 -0.72
CA LEU A 183 -18.65 -1.12 0.40
C LEU A 183 -17.42 -2.03 0.59
N GLY A 184 -17.60 -3.35 0.53
CA GLY A 184 -16.48 -4.30 0.62
C GLY A 184 -15.44 -4.08 -0.48
N LEU A 185 -15.90 -3.78 -1.70
CA LEU A 185 -15.01 -3.51 -2.83
C LEU A 185 -14.31 -2.15 -2.71
N ALA A 186 -15.06 -1.11 -2.32
CA ALA A 186 -14.55 0.25 -2.16
C ALA A 186 -13.55 0.39 -1.00
N LEU A 187 -13.77 -0.34 0.10
CA LEU A 187 -12.99 -0.25 1.33
C LEU A 187 -11.93 -1.36 1.46
N SER A 188 -11.67 -2.14 0.40
CA SER A 188 -10.62 -3.16 0.41
C SER A 188 -9.37 -2.70 -0.37
N PRO A 189 -8.49 -1.86 0.23
CA PRO A 189 -7.37 -1.27 -0.48
C PRO A 189 -6.40 -2.31 -1.07
N ARG A 190 -6.22 -3.44 -0.37
CA ARG A 190 -5.29 -4.51 -0.78
C ARG A 190 -5.96 -5.64 -1.56
N CYS A 191 -7.29 -5.57 -1.69
CA CYS A 191 -8.09 -6.45 -2.54
C CYS A 191 -7.85 -7.96 -2.36
N LEU A 192 -7.51 -8.44 -1.16
CA LEU A 192 -7.01 -9.81 -0.95
C LEU A 192 -7.97 -10.93 -1.41
N GLU A 193 -9.27 -10.62 -1.46
CA GLU A 193 -10.35 -11.51 -1.91
C GLU A 193 -10.66 -11.39 -3.40
N TYR A 194 -10.20 -10.32 -4.04
CA TYR A 194 -10.51 -9.99 -5.42
C TYR A 194 -9.35 -10.37 -6.34
N THR A 195 -9.64 -10.53 -7.64
CA THR A 195 -8.65 -10.89 -8.66
C THR A 195 -7.53 -9.87 -8.80
N TRP A 196 -7.74 -8.65 -8.30
CA TRP A 196 -6.75 -7.56 -8.28
C TRP A 196 -5.74 -7.62 -7.13
N ALA A 197 -5.83 -8.59 -6.22
CA ALA A 197 -4.87 -8.69 -5.13
C ALA A 197 -3.43 -8.83 -5.65
N PRO A 198 -2.42 -8.39 -4.88
CA PRO A 198 -1.04 -8.73 -5.18
C PRO A 198 -0.82 -10.26 -5.21
N PRO A 199 0.22 -10.74 -5.94
CA PRO A 199 0.64 -12.13 -5.87
C PRO A 199 0.99 -12.53 -4.43
N ALA A 200 0.76 -13.79 -4.06
CA ALA A 200 1.02 -14.30 -2.70
C ALA A 200 2.50 -14.20 -2.28
N SER A 201 3.43 -14.15 -3.25
CA SER A 201 4.87 -13.91 -3.01
C SER A 201 5.20 -12.48 -2.59
N VAL A 202 4.28 -11.55 -2.79
CA VAL A 202 4.37 -10.14 -2.41
C VAL A 202 3.55 -9.88 -1.16
N LEU A 203 2.27 -10.25 -1.20
CA LEU A 203 1.35 -10.11 -0.07
C LEU A 203 0.42 -11.33 0.00
N SER A 204 0.54 -12.09 1.07
CA SER A 204 -0.36 -13.17 1.41
C SER A 204 -1.36 -12.73 2.47
N ARG A 205 -2.43 -13.53 2.63
CA ARG A 205 -3.32 -13.40 3.79
C ARG A 205 -2.53 -13.59 5.09
N GLY A 206 -2.94 -12.86 6.13
CA GLY A 206 -2.36 -12.97 7.46
C GLY A 206 -2.68 -14.33 8.11
N PRO A 207 -1.95 -14.69 9.18
CA PRO A 207 -2.28 -15.87 9.97
C PRO A 207 -3.66 -15.73 10.62
N ARG A 208 -4.42 -16.82 10.67
CA ARG A 208 -5.72 -16.83 11.33
C ARG A 208 -5.54 -16.67 12.84
N LYS A 209 -6.16 -15.63 13.40
CA LYS A 209 -6.11 -15.27 14.83
C LYS A 209 -7.53 -15.09 15.37
N SER A 210 -7.69 -15.24 16.69
CA SER A 210 -8.92 -14.81 17.37
C SER A 210 -9.04 -13.29 17.29
N VAL A 211 -10.28 -12.77 17.33
CA VAL A 211 -10.53 -11.32 17.27
C VAL A 211 -9.87 -10.61 18.45
N THR A 212 -9.93 -11.19 19.66
CA THR A 212 -9.29 -10.63 20.86
C THR A 212 -7.78 -10.50 20.70
N TRP A 213 -7.13 -11.54 20.19
CA TRP A 213 -5.68 -11.50 19.98
C TRP A 213 -5.29 -10.51 18.88
N PHE A 214 -6.08 -10.43 17.81
CA PHE A 214 -5.89 -9.43 16.76
C PHE A 214 -6.00 -8.00 17.31
N VAL A 215 -7.04 -7.71 18.12
CA VAL A 215 -7.21 -6.40 18.75
C VAL A 215 -6.03 -6.06 19.66
N LEU A 216 -5.58 -6.99 20.50
CA LEU A 216 -4.42 -6.78 21.37
C LEU A 216 -3.16 -6.44 20.57
N GLU A 217 -2.90 -7.18 19.48
CA GLU A 217 -1.75 -6.95 18.62
C GLU A 217 -1.80 -5.59 17.91
N GLU A 218 -2.97 -5.18 17.42
CA GLU A 218 -3.14 -3.87 16.78
C GLU A 218 -3.02 -2.72 17.79
N VAL A 219 -3.50 -2.88 19.04
CA VAL A 219 -3.29 -1.89 20.11
C VAL A 219 -1.81 -1.75 20.46
N VAL A 220 -1.09 -2.87 20.66
CA VAL A 220 0.35 -2.84 20.92
C VAL A 220 1.10 -2.19 19.76
N ARG A 221 0.71 -2.50 18.51
CA ARG A 221 1.31 -1.90 17.32
C ARG A 221 1.05 -0.39 17.24
N LEU A 222 -0.17 0.05 17.57
CA LEU A 222 -0.55 1.46 17.62
C LEU A 222 0.31 2.21 18.64
N ILE A 223 0.45 1.69 19.86
CA ILE A 223 1.30 2.28 20.92
C ILE A 223 2.76 2.36 20.46
N ASN A 224 3.32 1.26 19.96
CA ASN A 224 4.71 1.23 19.50
C ASN A 224 4.97 2.27 18.40
N HIS A 225 4.10 2.33 17.38
CA HIS A 225 4.26 3.31 16.31
C HIS A 225 4.04 4.75 16.77
N GLN A 226 3.18 4.99 17.76
CA GLN A 226 3.03 6.32 18.35
C GLN A 226 4.30 6.75 19.07
N ILE A 227 4.92 5.87 19.87
CA ILE A 227 6.20 6.14 20.56
C ILE A 227 7.30 6.49 19.55
N PHE A 228 7.47 5.68 18.50
CA PHE A 228 8.46 5.97 17.46
C PHE A 228 8.15 7.26 16.69
N LEU A 229 6.88 7.54 16.40
CA LEU A 229 6.46 8.77 15.75
C LEU A 229 6.81 10.00 16.59
N ILE A 230 6.56 9.95 17.91
CA ILE A 230 6.94 11.01 18.86
C ILE A 230 8.46 11.19 18.85
N PHE A 231 9.22 10.10 18.99
CA PHE A 231 10.68 10.15 19.00
C PHE A 231 11.24 10.81 17.73
N CYS A 232 10.75 10.41 16.55
CA CYS A 232 11.15 11.03 15.29
C CYS A 232 10.65 12.48 15.18
N GLY A 233 9.45 12.79 15.65
CA GLY A 233 8.82 14.10 15.59
C GLY A 233 9.56 15.16 16.43
N ILE A 234 9.99 14.81 17.64
CA ILE A 234 10.77 15.68 18.54
C ILE A 234 12.07 16.17 17.86
N PHE A 235 12.67 15.34 17.01
CA PHE A 235 13.81 15.78 16.21
C PHE A 235 13.39 16.54 14.95
N ALA A 236 12.60 15.90 14.08
CA ALA A 236 12.40 16.38 12.71
C ALA A 236 11.60 17.68 12.62
N LEU A 237 10.62 17.87 13.49
CA LEU A 237 9.72 19.03 13.43
C LEU A 237 10.48 20.31 13.83
N PRO A 238 11.07 20.41 15.04
CA PRO A 238 12.06 21.42 15.38
C PRO A 238 13.12 21.70 14.32
N ALA A 239 13.80 20.66 13.83
CA ALA A 239 14.88 20.79 12.87
C ALA A 239 14.42 21.41 11.54
N THR A 240 13.16 21.18 11.18
CA THR A 240 12.53 21.77 9.98
C THR A 240 12.20 23.24 10.17
N GLN A 241 11.78 23.64 11.37
CA GLN A 241 11.41 25.02 11.68
C GLN A 241 12.62 25.90 12.05
N HIS A 242 13.79 25.31 12.25
CA HIS A 242 15.01 26.05 12.56
C HIS A 242 15.43 26.96 11.38
N PRO A 243 15.74 28.25 11.60
CA PRO A 243 16.09 29.19 10.51
C PRO A 243 17.27 28.73 9.65
N SER A 244 18.29 28.15 10.30
CA SER A 244 19.47 27.56 9.66
C SER A 244 19.27 26.08 9.23
N GLY A 245 18.02 25.60 9.24
CA GLY A 245 17.64 24.22 8.99
C GLY A 245 18.26 23.23 9.99
N VAL A 246 18.30 21.96 9.59
CA VAL A 246 18.78 20.86 10.46
C VAL A 246 20.22 21.03 10.89
N HIS A 247 21.06 21.58 10.02
CA HIS A 247 22.45 21.85 10.36
C HIS A 247 22.53 22.79 11.55
N GLY A 248 21.85 23.94 11.47
CA GLY A 248 21.82 24.89 12.58
C GLY A 248 21.16 24.32 13.83
N TYR A 249 20.11 23.51 13.68
CA TYR A 249 19.49 22.85 14.83
C TYR A 249 20.50 21.94 15.56
N LEU A 250 21.33 21.19 14.82
CA LEU A 250 22.37 20.35 15.41
C LEU A 250 23.50 21.17 16.06
N THR A 251 23.92 22.28 15.45
CA THR A 251 25.04 23.08 15.99
C THR A 251 24.62 24.03 17.11
N GLU A 252 23.47 24.70 16.97
CA GLU A 252 23.01 25.78 17.85
C GLU A 252 22.20 25.23 19.05
N VAL A 253 21.40 24.17 18.86
CA VAL A 253 20.59 23.58 19.94
C VAL A 253 21.26 22.39 20.61
N TYR A 254 21.87 21.48 19.83
CA TYR A 254 22.57 20.31 20.37
C TYR A 254 24.06 20.53 20.62
N GLY A 255 24.62 21.69 20.23
CA GLY A 255 26.02 22.02 20.46
C GLY A 255 27.02 21.15 19.68
N ILE A 256 26.59 20.51 18.59
CA ILE A 256 27.50 19.69 17.76
C ILE A 256 28.47 20.62 17.02
N PRO A 257 29.80 20.36 17.05
CA PRO A 257 30.75 21.20 16.33
C PRO A 257 30.49 21.26 14.82
N ASP A 258 30.52 22.48 14.28
CA ASP A 258 30.36 22.70 12.84
C ASP A 258 31.50 22.04 12.06
N SER A 259 31.16 21.36 10.97
CA SER A 259 32.11 20.68 10.10
C SER A 259 31.54 20.50 8.70
N ALA A 260 32.41 20.40 7.70
CA ALA A 260 32.00 20.11 6.33
C ALA A 260 31.19 18.80 6.22
N GLY A 261 31.55 17.79 7.03
CA GLY A 261 30.82 16.52 7.11
C GLY A 261 29.41 16.69 7.67
N LEU A 262 29.25 17.48 8.74
CA LEU A 262 27.94 17.76 9.33
C LEU A 262 27.02 18.47 8.33
N ARG A 263 27.53 19.50 7.64
CA ARG A 263 26.79 20.22 6.58
C ARG A 263 26.34 19.28 5.45
N TYR A 264 27.21 18.36 5.05
CA TYR A 264 26.89 17.37 4.01
C TYR A 264 25.83 16.36 4.46
N ILE A 265 25.92 15.85 5.70
CA ILE A 265 25.05 14.76 6.17
C ILE A 265 23.69 15.27 6.69
N SER A 266 23.61 16.50 7.19
CA SER A 266 22.41 17.06 7.86
C SER A 266 21.12 16.95 7.02
N PRO A 267 21.10 17.27 5.72
CA PRO A 267 19.90 17.13 4.90
C PRO A 267 19.39 15.68 4.81
N TYR A 268 20.30 14.70 4.86
CA TYR A 268 19.94 13.28 4.78
C TYR A 268 19.47 12.73 6.12
N LEU A 269 19.97 13.25 7.24
CA LEU A 269 19.45 12.91 8.58
C LEU A 269 17.97 13.30 8.69
N LEU A 270 17.62 14.50 8.26
CA LEU A 270 16.23 14.96 8.23
C LEU A 270 15.34 14.03 7.40
N MET A 271 15.80 13.73 6.19
CA MET A 271 15.09 12.91 5.22
C MET A 271 14.92 11.46 5.69
N GLY A 272 15.95 10.85 6.29
CA GLY A 272 15.85 9.55 6.93
C GLY A 272 14.79 9.55 8.05
N THR A 273 14.76 10.63 8.84
CA THR A 273 13.77 10.79 9.91
C THR A 273 12.35 10.97 9.37
N TYR A 274 12.14 11.78 8.33
CA TYR A 274 10.82 11.90 7.70
C TYR A 274 10.37 10.60 7.01
N GLY A 275 11.30 9.81 6.47
CA GLY A 275 11.01 8.47 5.98
C GLY A 275 10.49 7.55 7.09
N ALA A 276 11.09 7.61 8.28
CA ALA A 276 10.62 6.89 9.46
C ALA A 276 9.25 7.41 9.95
N ILE A 277 9.06 8.74 9.99
CA ILE A 277 7.76 9.37 10.31
C ILE A 277 6.68 8.85 9.36
N ALA A 278 6.91 8.85 8.05
CA ALA A 278 5.94 8.36 7.07
C ALA A 278 5.58 6.89 7.30
N LEU A 279 6.57 6.03 7.55
CA LEU A 279 6.35 4.60 7.83
C LEU A 279 5.51 4.41 9.11
N HIS A 280 5.87 5.09 10.20
CA HIS A 280 5.19 4.96 11.48
C HIS A 280 3.79 5.57 11.45
N ALA A 281 3.62 6.74 10.84
CA ALA A 281 2.32 7.39 10.66
C ALA A 281 1.35 6.51 9.86
N LEU A 282 1.79 5.95 8.72
CA LEU A 282 0.96 5.05 7.91
C LEU A 282 0.60 3.76 8.67
N SER A 283 1.55 3.19 9.40
CA SER A 283 1.32 1.97 10.19
C SER A 283 0.34 2.23 11.34
N LEU A 284 0.44 3.39 11.97
CA LEU A 284 -0.44 3.81 13.04
C LEU A 284 -1.86 4.07 12.53
N ILE A 285 -2.02 4.78 11.41
CA ILE A 285 -3.32 4.97 10.74
C ILE A 285 -3.93 3.61 10.36
N GLY A 286 -3.13 2.71 9.78
CA GLY A 286 -3.60 1.38 9.43
C GLY A 286 -4.09 0.59 10.64
N SER A 287 -3.35 0.65 11.76
CA SER A 287 -3.72 -0.05 13.00
C SER A 287 -4.99 0.55 13.62
N PHE A 288 -5.11 1.89 13.61
CA PHE A 288 -6.29 2.59 14.08
C PHE A 288 -7.53 2.20 13.27
N TRP A 289 -7.46 2.22 11.93
CA TRP A 289 -8.59 1.82 11.08
C TRP A 289 -8.93 0.34 11.21
N ASN A 290 -7.95 -0.54 11.39
CA ASN A 290 -8.22 -1.95 11.68
C ASN A 290 -9.07 -2.11 12.97
N LEU A 291 -8.76 -1.35 14.02
CA LEU A 291 -9.54 -1.37 15.26
C LEU A 291 -10.95 -0.81 15.06
N VAL A 292 -11.09 0.31 14.34
CA VAL A 292 -12.41 0.88 13.99
C VAL A 292 -13.23 -0.13 13.18
N GLU A 293 -12.62 -0.82 12.22
CA GLU A 293 -13.30 -1.86 11.45
C GLU A 293 -13.73 -3.03 12.33
N VAL A 294 -12.88 -3.54 13.22
CA VAL A 294 -13.27 -4.63 14.15
C VAL A 294 -14.49 -4.22 14.99
N VAL A 295 -14.48 -3.00 15.53
CA VAL A 295 -15.59 -2.45 16.31
C VAL A 295 -16.84 -2.36 15.45
N TRP A 296 -16.74 -1.78 14.24
CA TRP A 296 -17.84 -1.69 13.30
C TRP A 296 -18.43 -3.05 12.97
N PHE A 297 -17.62 -4.02 12.54
CA PHE A 297 -18.06 -5.37 12.23
C PHE A 297 -18.74 -6.04 13.43
N THR A 298 -18.19 -5.87 14.63
CA THR A 298 -18.74 -6.48 15.85
C THR A 298 -20.09 -5.86 16.25
N LEU A 299 -20.19 -4.53 16.23
CA LEU A 299 -21.42 -3.82 16.58
C LEU A 299 -22.50 -4.00 15.52
N ALA A 300 -22.16 -3.83 14.25
CA ALA A 300 -23.10 -3.98 13.14
C ALA A 300 -23.65 -5.41 13.05
N SER A 301 -22.86 -6.45 13.32
CA SER A 301 -23.37 -7.83 13.37
C SER A 301 -24.33 -8.09 14.53
N ARG A 302 -24.35 -7.26 15.58
CA ARG A 302 -25.26 -7.37 16.73
C ARG A 302 -26.51 -6.50 16.60
N LEU A 303 -26.35 -5.32 16.02
CA LEU A 303 -27.38 -4.29 15.98
C LEU A 303 -28.22 -4.31 14.69
N LEU A 304 -27.64 -4.73 13.56
CA LEU A 304 -28.35 -4.71 12.28
C LEU A 304 -29.17 -5.99 12.08
N PRO A 305 -30.30 -5.91 11.34
CA PRO A 305 -31.02 -7.08 10.87
C PRO A 305 -30.10 -8.05 10.12
N LYS A 306 -30.39 -9.35 10.16
CA LYS A 306 -29.54 -10.41 9.55
C LYS A 306 -29.17 -10.13 8.09
N GLU A 307 -30.05 -9.48 7.33
CA GLU A 307 -29.80 -9.12 5.92
C GLU A 307 -28.70 -8.05 5.77
N TRP A 308 -28.68 -7.06 6.67
CA TRP A 308 -27.77 -5.91 6.66
C TRP A 308 -26.50 -6.14 7.49
N ALA A 309 -26.54 -7.11 8.40
CA ALA A 309 -25.38 -7.49 9.20
C ALA A 309 -24.18 -7.83 8.30
N PRO A 310 -22.99 -7.27 8.59
CA PRO A 310 -21.80 -7.65 7.85
C PRO A 310 -21.41 -9.09 8.18
N ARG A 311 -20.58 -9.68 7.31
CA ARG A 311 -19.96 -10.98 7.56
C ARG A 311 -19.11 -10.94 8.82
N LYS A 312 -18.74 -12.10 9.36
CA LYS A 312 -17.79 -12.17 10.48
C LYS A 312 -16.45 -11.55 10.07
N PHE A 313 -15.85 -10.81 10.99
CA PHE A 313 -14.53 -10.21 10.79
C PHE A 313 -13.47 -11.30 10.52
N ASP A 314 -12.85 -11.27 9.35
CA ASP A 314 -11.80 -12.21 8.95
C ASP A 314 -10.41 -11.59 9.16
N THR A 315 -9.76 -11.96 10.26
CA THR A 315 -8.41 -11.50 10.62
C THR A 315 -7.36 -11.80 9.56
N THR A 316 -7.60 -12.78 8.67
CA THR A 316 -6.65 -13.14 7.60
C THR A 316 -6.58 -12.09 6.48
N LEU A 317 -7.58 -11.20 6.40
CA LEU A 317 -7.60 -10.09 5.43
C LEU A 317 -6.78 -8.87 5.88
N TYR A 318 -6.25 -8.91 7.11
CA TYR A 318 -5.52 -7.81 7.73
C TYR A 318 -4.06 -8.21 8.04
N PRO A 319 -3.25 -8.64 7.06
CA PRO A 319 -1.80 -8.78 7.28
C PRO A 319 -1.19 -7.41 7.60
N THR A 320 0.04 -7.42 8.14
CA THR A 320 0.77 -6.19 8.45
C THR A 320 0.86 -5.26 7.25
N LEU A 321 0.83 -3.95 7.48
CA LEU A 321 0.82 -2.98 6.40
C LEU A 321 2.14 -3.00 5.61
N PHE A 322 3.25 -3.02 6.34
CA PHE A 322 4.60 -3.15 5.81
C PHE A 322 5.14 -4.55 6.07
N ASN A 323 6.07 -4.99 5.22
CA ASN A 323 6.71 -6.30 5.33
C ASN A 323 8.22 -6.12 5.50
N ASN A 324 8.60 -5.66 6.70
CA ASN A 324 9.99 -5.50 7.12
C ASN A 324 10.85 -4.69 6.12
N PRO A 325 10.44 -3.45 5.76
CA PRO A 325 11.15 -2.65 4.75
C PRO A 325 12.60 -2.33 5.16
N ASN A 326 12.86 -2.13 6.46
CA ASN A 326 14.19 -1.82 6.99
C ASN A 326 15.21 -2.95 6.80
N PHE A 327 14.76 -4.18 6.55
CA PHE A 327 15.62 -5.33 6.35
C PHE A 327 15.88 -5.65 4.88
N ARG A 328 15.27 -4.90 3.95
CA ARG A 328 15.47 -5.08 2.52
C ARG A 328 16.84 -4.56 2.09
N THR A 329 17.42 -5.21 1.10
CA THR A 329 18.79 -4.95 0.63
C THR A 329 18.83 -4.49 -0.83
N SER A 330 17.68 -4.19 -1.43
CA SER A 330 17.58 -3.72 -2.82
C SER A 330 16.32 -2.88 -2.98
N LEU A 331 16.32 -1.99 -3.98
CA LEU A 331 15.16 -1.16 -4.35
C LEU A 331 13.99 -2.04 -4.79
N THR A 332 14.28 -3.11 -5.53
CA THR A 332 13.25 -4.04 -6.01
C THR A 332 12.52 -4.73 -4.86
N GLU A 333 13.24 -5.18 -3.84
CA GLU A 333 12.61 -5.77 -2.67
C GLU A 333 11.97 -4.73 -1.75
N PHE A 334 12.60 -3.56 -1.58
CA PHE A 334 12.07 -2.47 -0.78
C PHE A 334 10.71 -2.02 -1.29
N TRP A 335 10.59 -1.58 -2.55
CA TRP A 335 9.33 -1.09 -3.11
C TRP A 335 8.37 -2.20 -3.52
N GLY A 336 8.89 -3.35 -3.97
CA GLY A 336 8.07 -4.43 -4.51
C GLY A 336 7.49 -5.38 -3.45
N LYS A 337 8.13 -5.49 -2.27
CA LYS A 337 7.72 -6.43 -1.21
C LYS A 337 7.70 -5.80 0.18
N GLY A 338 8.61 -4.88 0.49
CA GLY A 338 8.78 -4.31 1.82
C GLY A 338 7.79 -3.20 2.15
N TRP A 339 7.61 -2.29 1.19
CA TRP A 339 6.67 -1.17 1.27
C TRP A 339 5.23 -1.66 1.12
N HIS A 340 4.28 -0.85 1.58
CA HIS A 340 2.87 -1.23 1.58
C HIS A 340 2.31 -1.48 0.17
N CYS A 341 1.28 -2.33 0.07
CA CYS A 341 0.60 -2.62 -1.20
C CYS A 341 -0.74 -1.89 -1.39
N ILE A 342 -1.06 -0.86 -0.58
CA ILE A 342 -2.34 -0.12 -0.63
C ILE A 342 -2.67 0.36 -2.06
N PHE A 343 -1.74 1.08 -2.70
CA PHE A 343 -1.96 1.66 -4.04
C PHE A 343 -1.44 0.78 -5.18
N ARG A 344 -1.01 -0.45 -4.88
CA ARG A 344 -0.41 -1.33 -5.88
C ARG A 344 -1.38 -1.58 -7.03
N ARG A 345 -2.67 -1.76 -6.72
CA ARG A 345 -3.72 -1.96 -7.72
C ARG A 345 -3.76 -0.82 -8.74
N ASP A 346 -3.73 0.41 -8.25
CA ASP A 346 -3.80 1.63 -9.06
C ASP A 346 -2.57 1.71 -9.97
N PHE A 347 -1.38 1.49 -9.42
CA PHE A 347 -0.13 1.54 -10.18
C PHE A 347 -0.03 0.46 -11.24
N MET A 348 -0.58 -0.74 -11.00
CA MET A 348 -0.61 -1.80 -11.99
C MET A 348 -1.55 -1.50 -13.15
N HIS A 349 -2.74 -0.98 -12.87
CA HIS A 349 -3.77 -0.75 -13.89
C HIS A 349 -3.54 0.53 -14.68
N ALA A 350 -3.20 1.62 -13.99
CA ALA A 350 -3.02 2.92 -14.61
C ALA A 350 -1.58 3.14 -15.12
N GLY A 351 -0.58 2.46 -14.53
CA GLY A 351 0.84 2.62 -14.89
C GLY A 351 1.43 1.43 -15.63
N ALA A 352 1.58 0.29 -14.93
CA ALA A 352 2.35 -0.85 -15.43
C ALA A 352 1.74 -1.49 -16.68
N GLY A 353 0.43 -1.75 -16.68
CA GLY A 353 -0.27 -2.39 -17.79
C GLY A 353 -0.14 -1.60 -19.11
N PRO A 354 -0.52 -0.30 -19.14
CA PRO A 354 -0.36 0.54 -20.31
C PRO A 354 1.09 0.63 -20.80
N ALA A 355 2.06 0.86 -19.90
CA ALA A 355 3.47 0.96 -20.27
C ALA A 355 4.03 -0.35 -20.84
N ALA A 356 3.69 -1.48 -20.22
CA ALA A 356 4.08 -2.80 -20.70
C ALA A 356 3.48 -3.12 -22.07
N LYS A 357 2.22 -2.71 -22.33
CA LYS A 357 1.55 -2.88 -23.63
C LYS A 357 2.22 -2.05 -24.72
N LEU A 358 2.57 -0.80 -24.43
CA LEU A 358 3.29 0.08 -25.36
C LEU A 358 4.65 -0.50 -25.77
N ALA A 359 5.38 -1.08 -24.82
CA ALA A 359 6.68 -1.70 -25.06
C ALA A 359 6.60 -3.18 -25.51
N SER A 360 5.40 -3.74 -25.67
CA SER A 360 5.22 -5.14 -26.07
C SER A 360 5.85 -5.51 -27.43
N PRO A 361 5.88 -4.63 -28.46
CA PRO A 361 6.55 -4.92 -29.73
C PRO A 361 8.08 -5.09 -29.60
N LEU A 362 8.68 -4.54 -28.55
CA LEU A 362 10.12 -4.63 -28.27
C LEU A 362 10.51 -5.92 -27.52
N GLY A 363 9.54 -6.82 -27.30
CA GLY A 363 9.74 -8.11 -26.65
C GLY A 363 9.45 -8.13 -25.15
N LYS A 364 9.42 -9.35 -24.59
CA LYS A 364 8.96 -9.60 -23.21
C LYS A 364 9.78 -8.89 -22.15
N LYS A 365 11.10 -8.79 -22.33
CA LYS A 365 11.99 -8.10 -21.37
C LYS A 365 11.73 -6.60 -21.35
N ALA A 366 11.66 -5.95 -22.52
CA ALA A 366 11.36 -4.53 -22.62
C ALA A 366 9.97 -4.19 -22.05
N SER A 367 8.96 -5.01 -22.38
CA SER A 367 7.61 -4.92 -21.80
C SER A 367 7.62 -5.00 -20.27
N SER A 368 8.41 -5.94 -19.72
CA SER A 368 8.59 -6.08 -18.28
C SER A 368 9.21 -4.82 -17.64
N LEU A 369 10.35 -4.36 -18.16
CA LEU A 369 11.02 -3.17 -17.62
C LEU A 369 10.15 -1.91 -17.73
N ALA A 370 9.46 -1.73 -18.86
CA ALA A 370 8.50 -0.65 -19.06
C ALA A 370 7.34 -0.70 -18.05
N GLY A 371 6.85 -1.89 -17.71
CA GLY A 371 5.82 -2.04 -16.67
C GLY A 371 6.30 -1.60 -15.28
N VAL A 372 7.56 -1.88 -14.91
CA VAL A 372 8.15 -1.39 -13.64
C VAL A 372 8.24 0.13 -13.64
N LEU A 373 8.76 0.71 -14.73
CA LEU A 373 8.85 2.16 -14.88
C LEU A 373 7.46 2.83 -14.86
N GLY A 374 6.49 2.23 -15.53
CA GLY A 374 5.10 2.71 -15.56
C GLY A 374 4.44 2.70 -14.18
N ALA A 375 4.64 1.63 -13.39
CA ALA A 375 4.15 1.58 -12.01
C ALA A 375 4.76 2.70 -11.15
N MET A 376 6.07 2.89 -11.24
CA MET A 376 6.78 3.89 -10.43
C MET A 376 6.51 5.32 -10.90
N LEU A 377 6.30 5.53 -12.20
CA LEU A 377 5.81 6.80 -12.74
C LEU A 377 4.43 7.14 -12.18
N MET A 378 3.50 6.17 -12.19
CA MET A 378 2.16 6.37 -11.64
C MET A 378 2.18 6.63 -10.12
N SER A 379 3.10 5.99 -9.39
CA SER A 379 3.37 6.32 -7.99
C SER A 379 3.83 7.78 -7.85
N GLY A 380 4.76 8.23 -8.69
CA GLY A 380 5.21 9.61 -8.71
C GLY A 380 4.09 10.61 -8.97
N ILE A 381 3.26 10.35 -9.99
CA ILE A 381 2.11 11.17 -10.35
C ILE A 381 1.09 11.24 -9.20
N MET A 382 0.84 10.13 -8.50
CA MET A 382 -0.05 10.13 -7.34
C MET A 382 0.45 11.09 -6.24
N HIS A 383 1.75 11.06 -5.94
CA HIS A 383 2.31 11.93 -4.91
C HIS A 383 2.35 13.39 -5.36
N GLU A 384 2.63 13.65 -6.64
CA GLU A 384 2.57 15.00 -7.23
C GLU A 384 1.14 15.55 -7.24
N TRP A 385 0.17 14.72 -7.61
CA TRP A 385 -1.25 15.03 -7.51
C TRP A 385 -1.61 15.42 -6.08
N GLY A 386 -1.12 14.67 -5.09
CA GLY A 386 -1.32 14.99 -3.68
C GLY A 386 -0.93 16.41 -3.31
N LEU A 387 0.16 16.94 -3.89
CA LEU A 387 0.60 18.31 -3.66
C LEU A 387 -0.22 19.34 -4.45
N ILE A 388 -0.41 19.12 -5.76
CA ILE A 388 -1.15 20.02 -6.65
C ILE A 388 -2.63 20.13 -6.24
N ALA A 389 -3.18 19.06 -5.68
CA ALA A 389 -4.56 19.01 -5.18
C ALA A 389 -4.81 19.95 -4.00
N ILE A 390 -3.77 20.25 -3.23
CA ILE A 390 -3.85 21.05 -2.01
C ILE A 390 -3.39 22.47 -2.30
N TRP A 391 -2.30 22.61 -3.07
CA TRP A 391 -1.61 23.87 -3.29
C TRP A 391 -2.03 24.51 -4.61
N PRO A 392 -2.35 25.83 -4.61
CA PRO A 392 -2.78 26.53 -5.82
C PRO A 392 -1.67 26.61 -6.87
N GLU A 393 -0.41 26.62 -6.45
CA GLU A 393 0.74 26.75 -7.33
C GLU A 393 1.37 25.39 -7.68
N MET A 394 1.44 25.14 -8.99
CA MET A 394 2.10 23.96 -9.55
C MET A 394 3.62 24.12 -9.52
N ASP A 395 4.33 23.11 -9.00
CA ASP A 395 5.78 23.02 -9.14
C ASP A 395 6.13 22.29 -10.44
N TYR A 396 6.53 23.05 -11.46
CA TYR A 396 6.95 22.52 -12.75
C TYR A 396 8.26 21.72 -12.72
N THR A 397 8.96 21.68 -11.58
CA THR A 397 10.15 20.84 -11.44
C THR A 397 9.82 19.37 -11.20
N PHE A 398 8.58 19.05 -10.80
CA PHE A 398 8.07 17.68 -10.61
C PHE A 398 9.00 16.78 -9.77
N GLN A 399 9.62 17.32 -8.71
CA GLN A 399 10.62 16.58 -7.92
C GLN A 399 10.04 15.33 -7.27
N THR A 400 8.77 15.40 -6.89
CA THR A 400 8.06 14.27 -6.31
C THR A 400 7.95 13.14 -7.32
N THR A 401 7.49 13.44 -8.53
CA THR A 401 7.43 12.46 -9.63
C THR A 401 8.81 11.90 -9.96
N LYS A 402 9.83 12.78 -10.05
CA LYS A 402 11.23 12.39 -10.33
C LYS A 402 11.75 11.38 -9.31
N PHE A 403 11.54 11.61 -8.02
CA PHE A 403 12.01 10.69 -6.96
C PHE A 403 11.50 9.25 -7.17
N PHE A 404 10.19 9.09 -7.33
CA PHE A 404 9.59 7.76 -7.50
C PHE A 404 9.99 7.13 -8.83
N PHE A 405 9.99 7.91 -9.92
CA PHE A 405 10.42 7.41 -11.22
C PHE A 405 11.87 6.91 -11.19
N MET A 406 12.78 7.66 -10.55
CA MET A 406 14.17 7.27 -10.40
C MET A 406 14.35 6.05 -9.50
N CYS A 407 13.47 5.81 -8.52
CA CYS A 407 13.44 4.52 -7.82
C CYS A 407 13.11 3.36 -8.78
N GLY A 408 12.21 3.57 -9.74
CA GLY A 408 11.93 2.61 -10.82
C GLY A 408 13.12 2.38 -11.74
N VAL A 409 13.84 3.43 -12.12
CA VAL A 409 15.10 3.33 -12.87
C VAL A 409 16.12 2.50 -12.09
N GLY A 410 16.27 2.75 -10.79
CA GLY A 410 17.15 1.96 -9.92
C GLY A 410 16.78 0.47 -9.89
N MET A 411 15.49 0.13 -9.85
CA MET A 411 15.02 -1.27 -9.95
C MET A 411 15.33 -1.91 -11.32
N VAL A 412 15.28 -1.13 -12.40
CA VAL A 412 15.69 -1.60 -13.74
C VAL A 412 17.19 -1.82 -13.79
N ILE A 413 18.00 -0.93 -13.21
CA ILE A 413 19.45 -1.09 -13.08
C ILE A 413 19.79 -2.37 -12.31
N GLU A 414 19.09 -2.66 -11.20
CA GLU A 414 19.28 -3.92 -10.46
C GLU A 414 18.99 -5.16 -11.31
N GLN A 415 17.97 -5.12 -12.17
CA GLN A 415 17.64 -6.22 -13.09
C GLN A 415 18.71 -6.39 -14.17
N ILE A 416 19.20 -5.28 -14.75
CA ILE A 416 20.28 -5.30 -15.75
C ILE A 416 21.57 -5.83 -15.11
N PHE A 417 21.91 -5.36 -13.91
CA PHE A 417 23.05 -5.84 -13.14
C PHE A 417 22.97 -7.36 -12.93
N GLN A 418 21.79 -7.88 -12.56
CA GLN A 418 21.59 -9.32 -12.41
C GLN A 418 21.78 -10.08 -13.72
N VAL A 419 21.33 -9.54 -14.85
CA VAL A 419 21.50 -10.17 -16.16
C VAL A 419 22.97 -10.20 -16.59
N ILE A 420 23.72 -9.12 -16.35
CA ILE A 420 25.12 -9.00 -16.77
C ILE A 420 26.03 -9.83 -15.87
N THR A 421 25.86 -9.73 -14.56
CA THR A 421 26.80 -10.32 -13.58
C THR A 421 26.38 -11.71 -13.10
N GLY A 422 25.11 -12.09 -13.28
CA GLY A 422 24.51 -13.28 -12.66
C GLY A 422 24.16 -13.11 -11.18
N TYR A 423 24.58 -12.01 -10.52
CA TYR A 423 24.37 -11.77 -9.10
C TYR A 423 23.20 -10.82 -8.84
N LYS A 424 22.41 -11.10 -7.80
CA LYS A 424 21.37 -10.18 -7.32
C LYS A 424 21.97 -9.15 -6.36
N VAL A 425 21.55 -7.90 -6.51
CA VAL A 425 21.85 -6.85 -5.52
C VAL A 425 21.26 -7.28 -4.17
N SER A 426 22.14 -7.53 -3.21
CA SER A 426 21.78 -8.09 -1.90
C SER A 426 22.85 -7.83 -0.85
N GLY A 427 22.54 -8.19 0.41
CA GLY A 427 23.48 -8.07 1.53
C GLY A 427 23.81 -6.62 1.90
N ASN A 428 24.98 -6.42 2.51
CA ASN A 428 25.40 -5.12 3.04
C ASN A 428 25.65 -4.08 1.93
N LEU A 429 26.28 -4.48 0.82
CA LEU A 429 26.49 -3.60 -0.34
C LEU A 429 25.14 -3.18 -0.95
N GLY A 430 24.18 -4.10 -1.00
CA GLY A 430 22.81 -3.78 -1.42
C GLY A 430 22.11 -2.78 -0.49
N ARG A 431 22.35 -2.84 0.83
CA ARG A 431 21.84 -1.82 1.77
C ARG A 431 22.45 -0.45 1.53
N ILE A 432 23.76 -0.38 1.28
CA ILE A 432 24.44 0.88 0.94
C ILE A 432 23.88 1.44 -0.36
N TRP A 433 23.70 0.60 -1.38
CA TRP A 433 23.06 0.98 -2.64
C TRP A 433 21.65 1.52 -2.44
N LEU A 434 20.79 0.78 -1.72
CA LEU A 434 19.42 1.17 -1.42
C LEU A 434 19.37 2.51 -0.67
N ALA A 435 20.13 2.64 0.41
CA ALA A 435 20.17 3.84 1.24
C ALA A 435 20.71 5.03 0.46
N GLY A 436 21.83 4.85 -0.26
CA GLY A 436 22.45 5.91 -1.07
C GLY A 436 21.55 6.37 -2.21
N TRP A 437 20.87 5.45 -2.90
CA TRP A 437 19.95 5.78 -3.99
C TRP A 437 18.76 6.58 -3.50
N ILE A 438 18.08 6.10 -2.45
CA ILE A 438 16.96 6.84 -1.85
C ILE A 438 17.47 8.20 -1.39
N ALA A 439 18.57 8.24 -0.63
CA ALA A 439 19.10 9.47 -0.07
C ALA A 439 19.42 10.53 -1.10
N TRP A 440 20.04 10.14 -2.21
CA TRP A 440 20.34 11.04 -3.31
C TRP A 440 19.08 11.67 -3.90
N TRP A 441 18.09 10.84 -4.26
CA TRP A 441 16.91 11.28 -4.99
C TRP A 441 15.86 11.97 -4.12
N SER A 442 15.77 11.69 -2.81
CA SER A 442 14.74 12.31 -1.96
C SER A 442 15.05 13.75 -1.54
N ARG A 443 16.22 14.30 -1.85
CA ARG A 443 16.52 15.72 -1.55
C ARG A 443 15.53 16.68 -2.23
N GLY A 444 15.28 16.46 -3.52
CA GLY A 444 14.32 17.27 -4.29
C GLY A 444 12.90 17.11 -3.74
N LEU A 445 12.48 15.87 -3.48
CA LEU A 445 11.20 15.54 -2.86
C LEU A 445 11.01 16.32 -1.55
N MET A 446 11.94 16.19 -0.61
CA MET A 446 11.82 16.81 0.70
C MET A 446 11.76 18.33 0.61
N ARG A 447 12.58 18.96 -0.24
CA ARG A 447 12.53 20.42 -0.43
C ARG A 447 11.13 20.90 -0.83
N VAL A 448 10.49 20.22 -1.78
CA VAL A 448 9.16 20.59 -2.29
C VAL A 448 8.08 20.37 -1.25
N TRP A 449 8.20 19.30 -0.45
CA TRP A 449 7.25 18.99 0.62
C TRP A 449 7.38 19.96 1.82
N LEU A 450 8.60 20.31 2.22
CA LEU A 450 8.89 21.29 3.29
C LEU A 450 8.38 22.68 2.90
N ALA A 451 8.61 23.11 1.66
CA ALA A 451 8.08 24.36 1.14
C ALA A 451 6.54 24.43 1.21
N ARG A 452 5.88 23.27 1.15
CA ARG A 452 4.42 23.09 1.16
C ARG A 452 3.85 22.75 2.54
N GLY A 453 4.64 22.88 3.60
CA GLY A 453 4.16 22.80 4.97
C GLY A 453 4.25 21.42 5.63
N ILE A 454 4.92 20.42 5.05
CA ILE A 454 5.22 19.20 5.83
C ILE A 454 6.01 19.60 7.09
N GLY A 455 5.54 19.14 8.24
CA GLY A 455 6.15 19.44 9.52
C GLY A 455 5.88 20.83 10.09
N LYS A 456 4.97 21.61 9.47
CA LYS A 456 4.41 22.82 10.10
C LYS A 456 3.40 22.43 11.16
N SER A 457 2.28 21.79 10.83
CA SER A 457 1.33 21.20 11.81
C SER A 457 1.04 22.07 13.05
N GLY A 458 0.94 23.40 12.89
CA GLY A 458 0.79 24.36 13.98
C GLY A 458 2.07 24.79 14.70
N ILE A 459 3.18 24.09 14.54
CA ILE A 459 4.50 24.34 15.15
C ILE A 459 5.13 25.59 14.55
N ARG A 460 5.52 26.51 15.42
CA ARG A 460 6.03 27.85 15.09
C ARG A 460 7.46 28.05 15.54
N THR A 461 7.98 27.26 16.49
CA THR A 461 9.35 27.44 16.99
C THR A 461 10.15 26.13 17.07
N PRO A 462 11.49 26.19 16.95
CA PRO A 462 12.34 25.01 17.05
C PRO A 462 12.32 24.32 18.42
N CYS A 463 12.02 25.03 19.51
CA CYS A 463 12.03 24.44 20.86
C CYS A 463 10.64 24.04 21.36
N GLU A 464 9.60 24.17 20.54
CA GLU A 464 8.20 24.00 20.95
C GLU A 464 7.85 22.60 21.48
N TYR A 465 8.68 21.59 21.21
CA TYR A 465 8.44 20.24 21.73
C TYR A 465 8.46 20.16 23.26
N THR A 466 9.10 21.11 23.96
CA THR A 466 9.02 21.21 25.43
C THR A 466 7.66 21.71 25.89
N ASP A 467 6.95 22.42 25.02
CA ASP A 467 5.69 23.10 25.30
C ASP A 467 4.50 22.32 24.70
N TRP A 468 4.74 21.13 24.15
CA TRP A 468 3.71 20.28 23.60
C TRP A 468 2.68 19.90 24.66
N SER A 469 1.41 20.12 24.36
CA SER A 469 0.32 19.62 25.18
C SER A 469 0.35 18.09 25.25
N TRP A 470 -0.19 17.53 26.34
CA TRP A 470 -0.31 16.07 26.49
C TRP A 470 -1.01 15.41 25.30
N ALA A 471 -1.95 16.11 24.67
CA ALA A 471 -2.67 15.65 23.48
C ALA A 471 -1.71 15.31 22.30
N ARG A 472 -0.60 16.03 22.12
CA ARG A 472 0.41 15.70 21.08
C ARG A 472 1.06 14.35 21.29
N TYR A 473 1.14 13.87 22.53
CA TYR A 473 1.70 12.57 22.86
C TYR A 473 0.65 11.46 22.84
N SER A 474 -0.55 11.72 23.37
CA SER A 474 -1.57 10.69 23.56
C SER A 474 -2.48 10.45 22.36
N ILE A 475 -2.74 11.48 21.54
CA ILE A 475 -3.62 11.34 20.38
C ILE A 475 -2.86 10.66 19.23
N PRO A 476 -3.43 9.63 18.58
CA PRO A 476 -2.83 9.01 17.40
C PRO A 476 -2.49 10.08 16.33
N LEU A 477 -1.24 10.07 15.85
CA LEU A 477 -0.66 11.10 14.96
C LEU A 477 -0.43 12.48 15.58
N GLY A 478 -0.57 12.63 16.90
CA GLY A 478 -0.46 13.92 17.59
C GLY A 478 0.67 14.85 17.14
N PRO A 479 1.92 14.37 16.94
CA PRO A 479 3.01 15.23 16.46
C PRO A 479 2.78 15.82 15.06
N MET A 480 1.94 15.18 14.24
CA MET A 480 1.61 15.58 12.87
C MET A 480 0.27 16.32 12.76
N LEU A 481 -0.47 16.49 13.86
CA LEU A 481 -1.76 17.17 13.87
C LEU A 481 -1.58 18.67 14.20
N PRO A 482 -2.39 19.56 13.59
CA PRO A 482 -2.49 20.96 13.98
C PRO A 482 -2.94 21.13 15.44
N ASP A 483 -2.46 22.17 16.12
CA ASP A 483 -2.90 22.51 17.49
C ASP A 483 -4.42 22.66 17.57
N ARG A 484 -5.04 23.28 16.57
CA ARG A 484 -6.50 23.44 16.51
C ARG A 484 -7.26 22.11 16.63
N ILE A 485 -6.72 20.98 16.15
CA ILE A 485 -7.34 19.66 16.34
C ILE A 485 -7.08 19.15 17.76
N LEU A 486 -5.86 19.35 18.25
CA LEU A 486 -5.41 18.85 19.54
C LEU A 486 -6.10 19.58 20.70
N ASP A 487 -6.37 20.87 20.55
CA ASP A 487 -7.06 21.71 21.54
C ASP A 487 -8.45 21.16 21.87
N PHE A 488 -9.18 20.59 20.91
CA PHE A 488 -10.46 19.91 21.16
C PHE A 488 -10.34 18.79 22.20
N PHE A 489 -9.17 18.15 22.30
CA PHE A 489 -8.88 17.10 23.28
C PHE A 489 -8.25 17.64 24.57
N SER A 490 -7.62 18.82 24.52
CA SER A 490 -6.99 19.48 25.67
C SER A 490 -8.00 20.17 26.59
N PHE A 491 -9.16 20.62 26.08
CA PHE A 491 -10.22 21.28 26.88
C PHE A 491 -10.97 20.36 27.88
N SER A 492 -10.54 19.10 28.06
CA SER A 492 -11.12 18.20 29.07
C SER A 492 -10.46 18.28 30.45
N TYR A 493 -9.49 19.18 30.64
CA TYR A 493 -8.88 19.48 31.95
C TYR A 493 -8.68 20.99 32.09
N ALA A 494 -9.71 21.68 32.56
CA ALA A 494 -9.61 23.02 33.16
C ALA A 494 -10.14 22.93 34.59
#